data_AF-A0A4Y2DN34-F1
#
_entry.id   AF-A0A4Y2DN34-F1
#
_cell.length_a   1.000
_cell.length_b   1.000
_cell.length_c   1.000
_cell.angle_alpha   90.00
_cell.angle_beta   90.00
_cell.angle_gamma   90.00
#
_symmetry.space_group_name_H-M   'P 1'
#
loop_
_entity.id
_entity.type
_entity.pdbx_description
1 polymer ?
#
loop_
_entity_poly.entity_id
_entity_poly.type
_entity_poly.pdbx_seq_one_letter_code
_entity_poly.pdbx_strand_id
1 'polypeptide(L)'
;ENVESLFSWKDVEGSEAKNVLPFLGKVGLKFDNSNYKNEYDFFKLLFTDEILSVLVEETNRYASDILNIHGETSDKRKHVPAWKPTDNNEILKFLGLVLLMGHIEKDSLQDYWTVNDLIETPVFRKVMPRDGFLIILKFLHFCDNSLKECRDSPTYDRHWKIRKIFECFNRAFKEVYDPTENLSLDEVIIKFKGRVLFKQYIPKTRKQWGIKMYKIADATGYTYDMRVYLGKDKLKENLSPSASYNVVYTMAECVKDKGHKLFMDNFFSSPKLFHDLLKEKKINSCGTIRSNRKYFPKDLAPKKMKQGDVAAKFCNGMTALCWKDKRHVYMLTNMHSPKNEFVVEERKRCKKKFEDEVVECGIKKLTTTKPKIVADYNKHMGYVDLGDRMASTYTFTRRTIKWTKKLFFSLIDIAVLNAFLMFKSNQTKSNFSLKEFRMNLIGNINSKVAEPSVTPKLKSNDDTKFSHWPIDEKKRRRCACCAKKDKQKRTTIICKACNVALCIDQNCFEEYHTIYLKMI
;
A
#
# COMPACT_ATOMS: atom_id res chain seq x y z
N GLU A 1 -38.90 -10.20 -18.68
CA GLU A 1 -38.30 -10.38 -20.02
C GLU A 1 -37.44 -11.64 -20.03
N ASN A 2 -37.45 -12.41 -21.12
CA ASN A 2 -36.55 -13.56 -21.27
C ASN A 2 -35.10 -13.03 -21.36
N VAL A 3 -34.21 -13.45 -20.45
CA VAL A 3 -32.81 -12.97 -20.42
C VAL A 3 -32.06 -13.30 -21.71
N GLU A 4 -32.48 -14.34 -22.45
CA GLU A 4 -31.86 -14.69 -23.73
C GLU A 4 -32.22 -13.72 -24.86
N SER A 5 -33.44 -13.18 -24.87
CA SER A 5 -33.83 -12.18 -25.89
C SER A 5 -33.11 -10.84 -25.71
N LEU A 6 -32.57 -10.58 -24.51
CA LEU A 6 -31.80 -9.37 -24.19
C LEU A 6 -30.43 -9.32 -24.89
N PHE A 7 -29.88 -10.46 -25.34
CA PHE A 7 -28.54 -10.52 -25.94
C PHE A 7 -28.56 -11.01 -27.39
N SER A 8 -29.52 -10.51 -28.18
CA SER A 8 -29.57 -10.70 -29.63
C SER A 8 -28.57 -9.77 -30.33
N TRP A 9 -27.41 -10.31 -30.71
CA TRP A 9 -26.32 -9.56 -31.35
C TRP A 9 -26.57 -9.43 -32.85
N LYS A 10 -26.58 -8.19 -33.34
CA LYS A 10 -26.78 -7.85 -34.75
C LYS A 10 -25.46 -7.41 -35.39
N ASP A 11 -25.40 -7.56 -36.71
CA ASP A 11 -24.33 -6.98 -37.51
C ASP A 11 -24.43 -5.45 -37.52
N VAL A 12 -23.33 -4.78 -37.85
CA VAL A 12 -23.21 -3.32 -37.76
C VAL A 12 -23.72 -2.70 -39.05
N GLU A 13 -24.79 -1.92 -38.96
CA GLU A 13 -25.48 -1.25 -40.08
C GLU A 13 -25.03 0.22 -40.25
N GLY A 14 -24.26 0.76 -39.29
CA GLY A 14 -23.65 2.09 -39.37
C GLY A 14 -24.50 3.24 -38.80
N SER A 15 -25.72 2.95 -38.36
CA SER A 15 -26.62 3.90 -37.68
C SER A 15 -26.52 3.84 -36.14
N GLU A 16 -25.73 2.93 -35.59
CA GLU A 16 -25.65 2.67 -34.14
C GLU A 16 -25.03 3.85 -33.39
N ALA A 17 -25.84 4.46 -32.52
CA ALA A 17 -25.43 5.60 -31.70
C ALA A 17 -24.55 5.18 -30.51
N LYS A 18 -23.65 6.09 -30.11
CA LYS A 18 -22.89 5.98 -28.86
C LYS A 18 -23.84 6.22 -27.69
N ASN A 19 -24.08 5.21 -26.84
CA ASN A 19 -24.84 5.40 -25.61
C ASN A 19 -23.91 5.72 -24.43
N VAL A 20 -23.17 6.82 -24.54
CA VAL A 20 -22.20 7.23 -23.51
C VAL A 20 -22.91 8.09 -22.49
N LEU A 21 -22.92 7.64 -21.24
CA LEU A 21 -23.40 8.47 -20.14
C LEU A 21 -22.39 9.60 -19.89
N PRO A 22 -22.80 10.87 -19.80
CA PRO A 22 -21.89 11.96 -19.49
C PRO A 22 -21.37 11.82 -18.06
N PHE A 23 -20.13 12.22 -17.83
CA PHE A 23 -19.56 12.28 -16.50
C PHE A 23 -20.12 13.49 -15.73
N LEU A 24 -20.76 13.22 -14.60
CA LEU A 24 -21.42 14.22 -13.74
C LEU A 24 -20.74 14.39 -12.38
N GLY A 25 -19.64 13.67 -12.13
CA GLY A 25 -18.91 13.72 -10.88
C GLY A 25 -18.04 14.98 -10.75
N LYS A 26 -17.80 15.39 -9.49
CA LYS A 26 -16.67 16.26 -9.15
C LYS A 26 -15.38 15.45 -9.21
N VAL A 27 -14.23 16.13 -9.24
CA VAL A 27 -12.89 15.50 -9.26
C VAL A 27 -12.00 16.22 -8.27
N GLY A 28 -11.21 15.46 -7.52
CA GLY A 28 -10.25 16.00 -6.57
C GLY A 28 -10.72 15.90 -5.13
N LEU A 29 -10.17 16.74 -4.26
CA LEU A 29 -10.47 16.71 -2.83
C LEU A 29 -11.89 17.19 -2.54
N LYS A 30 -12.54 16.55 -1.58
CA LYS A 30 -13.94 16.84 -1.17
C LYS A 30 -14.07 17.97 -0.15
N PHE A 31 -12.96 18.55 0.29
CA PHE A 31 -12.89 19.54 1.34
C PHE A 31 -11.92 20.66 0.94
N ASP A 32 -12.05 21.82 1.60
CA ASP A 32 -11.08 22.90 1.45
C ASP A 32 -9.74 22.50 2.10
N ASN A 33 -8.70 22.48 1.30
CA ASN A 33 -7.37 22.03 1.67
C ASN A 33 -6.41 23.18 2.04
N SER A 34 -6.90 24.43 2.09
CA SER A 34 -6.13 25.62 2.43
C SER A 34 -5.35 25.52 3.76
N ASN A 35 -5.90 24.77 4.73
CA ASN A 35 -5.30 24.57 6.05
C ASN A 35 -4.29 23.42 6.13
N TYR A 36 -4.13 22.61 5.08
CA TYR A 36 -3.26 21.43 5.08
C TYR A 36 -1.87 21.82 4.57
N LYS A 37 -0.90 21.85 5.48
CA LYS A 37 0.41 22.47 5.21
C LYS A 37 1.50 21.44 4.96
N ASN A 38 1.39 20.25 5.54
CA ASN A 38 2.44 19.24 5.50
C ASN A 38 1.90 17.83 5.20
N GLU A 39 2.82 16.89 4.99
CA GLU A 39 2.54 15.51 4.61
C GLU A 39 1.77 14.74 5.68
N TYR A 40 1.96 15.08 6.96
CA TYR A 40 1.23 14.46 8.06
C TYR A 40 -0.25 14.86 8.05
N ASP A 41 -0.56 16.11 7.71
CA ASP A 41 -1.96 16.57 7.63
C ASP A 41 -2.73 15.76 6.58
N PHE A 42 -2.13 15.53 5.40
CA PHE A 42 -2.72 14.68 4.36
C PHE A 42 -2.77 13.20 4.74
N PHE A 43 -1.77 12.70 5.47
CA PHE A 43 -1.79 11.32 5.97
C PHE A 43 -2.91 11.09 6.99
N LYS A 44 -3.17 12.04 7.90
CA LYS A 44 -4.20 11.93 8.94
C LYS A 44 -5.63 11.95 8.43
N LEU A 45 -5.87 12.47 7.23
CA LEU A 45 -7.14 12.31 6.53
C LEU A 45 -7.48 10.85 6.26
N LEU A 46 -6.47 10.01 6.04
CA LEU A 46 -6.62 8.60 5.66
C LEU A 46 -6.34 7.65 6.84
N PHE A 47 -5.40 8.03 7.69
CA PHE A 47 -5.09 7.37 8.95
C PHE A 47 -5.75 8.14 10.09
N THR A 48 -7.06 7.95 10.20
CA THR A 48 -7.94 8.72 11.11
C THR A 48 -7.63 8.44 12.58
N ASP A 49 -8.11 9.31 13.46
CA ASP A 49 -8.02 9.09 14.91
C ASP A 49 -8.76 7.83 15.35
N GLU A 50 -9.85 7.47 14.68
CA GLU A 50 -10.54 6.19 14.91
C GLU A 50 -9.64 4.99 14.64
N ILE A 51 -8.87 4.98 13.54
CA ILE A 51 -7.91 3.91 13.26
C ILE A 51 -6.87 3.84 14.38
N LEU A 52 -6.35 4.99 14.81
CA LEU A 52 -5.35 5.06 15.87
C LEU A 52 -5.90 4.54 17.21
N SER A 53 -7.13 4.93 17.58
CA SER A 53 -7.80 4.44 18.79
C SER A 53 -8.00 2.93 18.76
N VAL A 54 -8.46 2.37 17.63
CA VAL A 54 -8.61 0.91 17.50
C VAL A 54 -7.28 0.20 17.66
N LEU A 55 -6.19 0.73 17.12
CA LEU A 55 -4.86 0.13 17.28
C LEU A 55 -4.42 0.13 18.74
N VAL A 56 -4.62 1.24 19.46
CA VAL A 56 -4.27 1.36 20.88
C VAL A 56 -5.12 0.41 21.73
N GLU A 57 -6.44 0.49 21.61
CA GLU A 57 -7.40 -0.30 22.38
C GLU A 57 -7.17 -1.80 22.20
N GLU A 58 -7.11 -2.27 20.94
CA GLU A 58 -7.08 -3.70 20.66
C GLU A 58 -5.68 -4.30 20.87
N THR A 59 -4.61 -3.50 20.72
CA THR A 59 -3.25 -3.94 21.09
C THR A 59 -3.12 -4.09 22.60
N ASN A 60 -3.62 -3.12 23.38
CA ASN A 60 -3.63 -3.19 24.84
C ASN A 60 -4.49 -4.36 25.34
N ARG A 61 -5.71 -4.53 24.81
CA ARG A 61 -6.60 -5.65 25.16
C ARG A 61 -5.93 -7.00 24.87
N TYR A 62 -5.38 -7.17 23.67
CA TYR A 62 -4.72 -8.41 23.30
C TYR A 62 -3.50 -8.74 24.16
N ALA A 63 -2.72 -7.72 24.56
CA ALA A 63 -1.61 -7.92 25.47
C ALA A 63 -2.11 -8.43 26.84
N SER A 64 -3.12 -7.77 27.42
CA SER A 64 -3.74 -8.19 28.68
C SER A 64 -4.29 -9.62 28.60
N ASP A 65 -5.05 -9.95 27.55
CA ASP A 65 -5.62 -11.29 27.35
C ASP A 65 -4.52 -12.37 27.35
N ILE A 66 -3.44 -12.15 26.60
CA ILE A 66 -2.36 -13.13 26.46
C ILE A 66 -1.58 -13.29 27.76
N LEU A 67 -1.33 -12.20 28.49
CA LEU A 67 -0.63 -12.22 29.77
C LEU A 67 -1.46 -12.92 30.86
N ASN A 68 -2.78 -12.70 30.87
CA ASN A 68 -3.69 -13.40 31.78
C ASN A 68 -3.76 -14.91 31.49
N ILE A 69 -3.82 -15.31 30.23
CA ILE A 69 -3.89 -16.74 29.84
C ILE A 69 -2.62 -17.51 30.21
N HIS A 70 -1.45 -16.89 30.05
CA HIS A 70 -0.18 -17.59 30.25
C HIS A 70 0.32 -17.51 31.69
N GLY A 71 -0.40 -16.84 32.60
CA GLY A 71 0.14 -16.36 33.87
C GLY A 71 1.41 -15.51 33.66
N GLU A 72 1.93 -14.90 34.72
CA GLU A 72 3.34 -14.51 34.74
C GLU A 72 4.17 -15.80 34.62
N THR A 73 4.48 -16.22 33.38
CA THR A 73 4.99 -17.56 33.12
C THR A 73 6.44 -17.68 33.59
N SER A 74 6.62 -18.12 34.84
CA SER A 74 7.83 -18.74 35.44
C SER A 74 9.14 -17.94 35.34
N ASP A 75 9.99 -18.05 36.35
CA ASP A 75 11.36 -17.50 36.46
C ASP A 75 12.33 -17.74 35.27
N LYS A 76 11.90 -18.44 34.20
CA LYS A 76 12.70 -18.78 33.01
C LYS A 76 12.71 -17.73 31.90
N ARG A 77 11.98 -16.60 32.01
CA ARG A 77 11.94 -15.53 31.00
C ARG A 77 12.38 -14.14 31.51
N LYS A 78 13.44 -14.08 32.32
CA LYS A 78 13.99 -12.84 32.91
C LYS A 78 14.36 -11.72 31.91
N HIS A 79 14.34 -11.98 30.60
CA HIS A 79 14.73 -11.03 29.55
C HIS A 79 13.57 -10.56 28.64
N VAL A 80 12.31 -10.91 28.92
CA VAL A 80 11.17 -10.36 28.18
C VAL A 80 10.73 -9.05 28.87
N PRO A 81 10.71 -7.91 28.16
CA PRO A 81 10.25 -6.65 28.75
C PRO A 81 8.81 -6.78 29.26
N ALA A 82 8.53 -6.19 30.43
CA ALA A 82 7.16 -6.08 30.93
C ALA A 82 6.30 -5.27 29.94
N TRP A 83 5.05 -5.70 29.74
CA TRP A 83 4.12 -4.94 28.93
C TRP A 83 3.75 -3.64 29.64
N LYS A 84 4.01 -2.52 28.98
CA LYS A 84 3.43 -1.23 29.33
C LYS A 84 2.33 -0.93 28.32
N PRO A 85 1.12 -0.55 28.75
CA PRO A 85 0.07 -0.13 27.82
C PRO A 85 0.60 0.93 26.84
N THR A 86 0.35 0.71 25.56
CA THR A 86 0.69 1.66 24.50
C THR A 86 -0.36 2.76 24.45
N ASP A 87 0.03 3.93 23.97
CA ASP A 87 -0.86 5.05 23.70
C ASP A 87 -0.74 5.51 22.24
N ASN A 88 -1.43 6.59 21.89
CA ASN A 88 -1.40 7.19 20.55
C ASN A 88 0.02 7.58 20.12
N ASN A 89 0.83 8.10 21.03
CA ASN A 89 2.19 8.56 20.73
C ASN A 89 3.13 7.38 20.46
N GLU A 90 3.05 6.32 21.29
CA GLU A 90 3.83 5.11 21.11
C GLU A 90 3.46 4.38 19.80
N ILE A 91 2.18 4.29 19.44
CA ILE A 91 1.77 3.73 18.14
C ILE A 91 2.26 4.58 16.98
N LEU A 92 2.22 5.91 17.07
CA LEU A 92 2.74 6.81 16.04
C LEU A 92 4.27 6.68 15.89
N LYS A 93 5.03 6.63 16.99
CA LYS A 93 6.48 6.34 16.98
C LYS A 93 6.76 5.00 16.29
N PHE A 94 6.02 3.96 16.67
CA PHE A 94 6.13 2.63 16.07
C PHE A 94 5.89 2.68 14.55
N LEU A 95 4.83 3.38 14.10
CA LEU A 95 4.53 3.54 12.67
C LEU A 95 5.58 4.36 11.93
N GLY A 96 6.09 5.44 12.54
CA GLY A 96 7.20 6.22 11.98
C GLY A 96 8.43 5.37 11.71
N LEU A 97 8.78 4.47 12.64
CA LEU A 97 9.86 3.50 12.45
C LEU A 97 9.52 2.45 11.39
N VAL A 98 8.29 1.91 11.35
CA VAL A 98 7.87 0.97 10.29
C VAL A 98 7.99 1.59 8.90
N LEU A 99 7.58 2.84 8.73
CA LEU A 99 7.70 3.57 7.47
C LEU A 99 9.17 3.78 7.09
N LEU A 100 10.03 4.11 8.07
CA LEU A 100 11.47 4.26 7.87
C LEU A 100 12.15 2.93 7.51
N MET A 101 11.71 1.81 8.07
CA MET A 101 12.20 0.47 7.69
C MET A 101 11.91 0.11 6.23
N GLY A 102 10.97 0.80 5.57
CA GLY A 102 10.75 0.68 4.12
C GLY A 102 11.76 1.46 3.27
N HIS A 103 12.52 2.38 3.87
CA HIS A 103 13.63 3.09 3.23
C HIS A 103 14.99 2.50 3.59
N ILE A 104 15.11 1.95 4.80
CA ILE A 104 16.33 1.38 5.34
C ILE A 104 16.06 -0.09 5.62
N GLU A 105 16.46 -0.97 4.70
CA GLU A 105 16.34 -2.41 4.90
C GLU A 105 17.62 -2.95 5.56
N LYS A 106 17.47 -3.62 6.71
CA LYS A 106 18.55 -4.34 7.39
C LYS A 106 18.27 -5.83 7.46
N ASP A 107 19.29 -6.65 7.69
CA ASP A 107 19.13 -8.10 7.68
C ASP A 107 18.19 -8.60 8.79
N SER A 108 18.41 -8.17 10.03
CA SER A 108 17.56 -8.51 11.17
C SER A 108 16.79 -7.30 11.74
N LEU A 109 15.77 -7.58 12.56
CA LEU A 109 15.08 -6.51 13.29
C LEU A 109 15.96 -5.91 14.39
N GLN A 110 16.87 -6.67 14.97
CA GLN A 110 17.76 -6.17 16.02
C GLN A 110 18.76 -5.16 15.47
N ASP A 111 19.21 -5.32 14.22
CA ASP A 111 20.22 -4.45 13.60
C ASP A 111 19.78 -2.99 13.49
N TYR A 112 18.48 -2.70 13.54
CA TYR A 112 18.01 -1.31 13.56
C TYR A 112 18.44 -0.55 14.82
N TRP A 113 18.72 -1.25 15.92
CA TRP A 113 19.15 -0.68 17.20
C TRP A 113 20.61 -0.96 17.54
N THR A 114 21.39 -1.51 16.61
CA THR A 114 22.83 -1.70 16.80
C THR A 114 23.55 -0.36 16.92
N VAL A 115 24.67 -0.37 17.64
CA VAL A 115 25.64 0.74 17.74
C VAL A 115 26.92 0.42 16.97
N ASN A 116 26.93 -0.62 16.14
CA ASN A 116 28.03 -0.90 15.23
C ASN A 116 28.09 0.18 14.16
N ASP A 117 29.18 0.95 14.12
CA ASP A 117 29.36 2.12 13.26
C ASP A 117 29.18 1.83 11.77
N LEU A 118 29.44 0.60 11.32
CA LEU A 118 29.27 0.21 9.91
C LEU A 118 27.82 0.30 9.42
N ILE A 119 26.86 0.08 10.33
CA ILE A 119 25.44 0.01 9.98
C ILE A 119 24.57 0.81 10.95
N GLU A 120 25.14 1.61 11.85
CA GLU A 120 24.39 2.35 12.86
C GLU A 120 23.34 3.26 12.19
N THR A 121 22.15 3.32 12.78
CA THR A 121 21.10 4.23 12.30
C THR A 121 20.43 4.90 13.50
N PRO A 122 21.03 5.96 14.06
CA PRO A 122 20.70 6.46 15.40
C PRO A 122 19.23 6.81 15.63
N VAL A 123 18.52 7.21 14.58
CA VAL A 123 17.09 7.58 14.65
C VAL A 123 16.22 6.48 15.27
N PHE A 124 16.48 5.20 15.00
CA PHE A 124 15.67 4.10 15.54
C PHE A 124 15.70 4.08 17.06
N ARG A 125 16.90 4.11 17.67
CA ARG A 125 17.06 4.11 19.13
C ARG A 125 16.65 5.43 19.79
N LYS A 126 16.75 6.55 19.06
CA LYS A 126 16.32 7.87 19.54
C LYS A 126 14.80 7.98 19.63
N VAL A 127 14.07 7.36 18.69
CA VAL A 127 12.60 7.42 18.63
C VAL A 127 11.96 6.42 19.59
N MET A 128 12.42 5.16 19.61
CA MET A 128 11.85 4.11 20.45
C MET A 128 12.91 3.06 20.79
N PRO A 129 13.00 2.57 22.05
CA PRO A 129 13.89 1.45 22.37
C PRO A 129 13.52 0.17 21.59
N ARG A 130 14.52 -0.66 21.27
CA ARG A 130 14.35 -1.94 20.55
C ARG A 130 13.20 -2.77 21.11
N ASP A 131 13.24 -2.92 22.43
CA ASP A 131 12.33 -3.78 23.16
C ASP A 131 10.90 -3.24 23.17
N GLY A 132 10.74 -1.90 23.17
CA GLY A 132 9.45 -1.23 22.97
C GLY A 132 8.87 -1.51 21.58
N PHE A 133 9.70 -1.40 20.54
CA PHE A 133 9.25 -1.71 19.18
C PHE A 133 8.84 -3.18 19.04
N LEU A 134 9.66 -4.10 19.55
CA LEU A 134 9.40 -5.54 19.43
C LEU A 134 8.16 -5.97 20.22
N ILE A 135 7.90 -5.38 21.40
CA ILE A 135 6.74 -5.74 22.20
C ILE A 135 5.43 -5.20 21.59
N ILE A 136 5.43 -3.97 21.06
CA ILE A 136 4.30 -3.45 20.26
C ILE A 136 4.11 -4.33 19.02
N LEU A 137 5.18 -4.63 18.28
CA LEU A 137 5.10 -5.50 17.10
C LEU A 137 4.55 -6.87 17.46
N LYS A 138 4.84 -7.44 18.63
CA LYS A 138 4.33 -8.73 19.10
C LYS A 138 2.83 -8.68 19.34
N PHE A 139 2.37 -7.70 20.12
CA PHE A 139 0.98 -7.57 20.55
C PHE A 139 0.07 -6.80 19.59
N LEU A 140 0.62 -6.20 18.52
CA LEU A 140 -0.19 -5.50 17.51
C LEU A 140 -1.38 -6.35 17.05
N HIS A 141 -2.58 -5.83 17.28
CA HIS A 141 -3.86 -6.52 17.10
C HIS A 141 -4.94 -5.50 16.71
N PHE A 142 -6.08 -5.98 16.19
CA PHE A 142 -7.03 -5.12 15.46
C PHE A 142 -8.51 -5.40 15.77
N CYS A 143 -8.80 -6.27 16.75
CA CYS A 143 -10.15 -6.66 17.11
C CYS A 143 -10.23 -7.28 18.50
N ASP A 144 -11.42 -7.28 19.09
CA ASP A 144 -11.67 -8.06 20.29
C ASP A 144 -11.73 -9.56 19.95
N ASN A 145 -10.97 -10.41 20.65
CA ASN A 145 -11.05 -11.85 20.45
C ASN A 145 -12.29 -12.48 21.11
N SER A 146 -12.91 -11.82 22.09
CA SER A 146 -14.13 -12.29 22.74
C SER A 146 -15.33 -12.31 21.79
N LEU A 147 -15.31 -11.44 20.77
CA LEU A 147 -16.34 -11.34 19.73
C LEU A 147 -16.19 -12.39 18.61
N LYS A 148 -15.32 -13.39 18.80
CA LYS A 148 -15.10 -14.43 17.80
C LYS A 148 -16.33 -15.34 17.69
N GLU A 149 -17.02 -15.22 16.58
CA GLU A 149 -18.08 -16.15 16.21
C GLU A 149 -17.56 -17.58 15.93
N CYS A 150 -18.47 -18.55 16.06
CA CYS A 150 -18.22 -19.92 15.66
C CYS A 150 -17.94 -19.99 14.15
N ARG A 151 -16.92 -20.77 13.74
CA ARG A 151 -16.52 -20.90 12.33
C ARG A 151 -17.60 -21.52 11.44
N ASP A 152 -18.46 -22.34 12.04
CA ASP A 152 -19.55 -23.01 11.33
C ASP A 152 -20.80 -22.14 11.24
N SER A 153 -20.81 -20.98 11.91
CA SER A 153 -21.89 -20.01 11.80
C SER A 153 -22.06 -19.59 10.33
N PRO A 154 -23.30 -19.54 9.81
CA PRO A 154 -23.57 -18.98 8.49
C PRO A 154 -23.17 -17.49 8.41
N THR A 155 -23.09 -16.80 9.55
CA THR A 155 -22.68 -15.38 9.62
C THR A 155 -21.18 -15.16 9.71
N TYR A 156 -20.37 -16.22 9.79
CA TYR A 156 -18.94 -16.12 10.08
C TYR A 156 -18.17 -15.30 9.02
N ASP A 157 -17.77 -14.08 9.38
CA ASP A 157 -16.93 -13.24 8.54
C ASP A 157 -15.47 -13.69 8.61
N ARG A 158 -14.93 -14.28 7.54
CA ARG A 158 -13.50 -14.69 7.49
C ARG A 158 -12.52 -13.53 7.67
N HIS A 159 -12.96 -12.29 7.50
CA HIS A 159 -12.16 -11.08 7.62
C HIS A 159 -12.25 -10.41 9.00
N TRP A 160 -13.06 -10.95 9.92
CA TRP A 160 -13.45 -10.32 11.20
C TRP A 160 -12.26 -9.71 11.97
N LYS A 161 -11.11 -10.39 11.97
CA LYS A 161 -9.91 -9.98 12.72
C LYS A 161 -9.30 -8.63 12.34
N ILE A 162 -9.64 -8.07 11.18
CA ILE A 162 -9.16 -6.76 10.73
C ILE A 162 -10.28 -5.92 10.12
N ARG A 163 -11.52 -6.43 10.17
CA ARG A 163 -12.71 -5.87 9.52
C ARG A 163 -12.87 -4.38 9.79
N LYS A 164 -12.84 -4.01 11.07
CA LYS A 164 -12.97 -2.61 11.54
C LYS A 164 -11.92 -1.70 10.90
N ILE A 165 -10.64 -2.01 11.08
CA ILE A 165 -9.53 -1.23 10.50
C ILE A 165 -9.64 -1.11 8.98
N PHE A 166 -9.95 -2.21 8.29
CA PHE A 166 -10.07 -2.20 6.84
C PHE A 166 -11.21 -1.30 6.35
N GLU A 167 -12.35 -1.31 7.04
CA GLU A 167 -13.50 -0.47 6.71
C GLU A 167 -13.26 1.00 7.01
N CYS A 168 -12.54 1.32 8.10
CA CYS A 168 -12.09 2.68 8.38
C CYS A 168 -11.24 3.24 7.23
N PHE A 169 -10.24 2.49 6.73
CA PHE A 169 -9.43 2.91 5.59
C PHE A 169 -10.27 3.10 4.33
N ASN A 170 -11.12 2.12 3.99
CA ASN A 170 -12.00 2.20 2.83
C ASN A 170 -12.91 3.43 2.87
N ARG A 171 -13.51 3.69 4.05
CA ARG A 171 -14.37 4.85 4.26
C ARG A 171 -13.58 6.14 4.04
N ALA A 172 -12.45 6.30 4.72
CA ALA A 172 -11.60 7.48 4.60
C ALA A 172 -11.17 7.74 3.15
N PHE A 173 -10.77 6.70 2.40
CA PHE A 173 -10.34 6.84 1.01
C PHE A 173 -11.44 7.40 0.09
N LYS A 174 -12.72 7.11 0.40
CA LYS A 174 -13.87 7.59 -0.35
C LYS A 174 -14.38 8.94 0.13
N GLU A 175 -14.25 9.26 1.42
CA GLU A 175 -14.76 10.51 2.01
C GLU A 175 -13.95 11.74 1.63
N VAL A 176 -12.66 11.58 1.38
CA VAL A 176 -11.70 12.69 1.18
C VAL A 176 -11.49 13.07 -0.29
N TYR A 177 -11.82 12.19 -1.22
CA TYR A 177 -11.48 12.32 -2.64
C TYR A 177 -12.64 11.88 -3.54
N ASP A 178 -12.90 12.65 -4.60
CA ASP A 178 -13.72 12.24 -5.75
C ASP A 178 -12.81 11.85 -6.93
N PRO A 179 -12.97 10.65 -7.50
CA PRO A 179 -12.08 10.16 -8.53
C PRO A 179 -12.45 10.72 -9.92
N THR A 180 -11.52 10.63 -10.87
CA THR A 180 -11.72 11.09 -12.24
C THR A 180 -12.74 10.24 -12.99
N GLU A 181 -13.13 10.67 -14.19
CA GLU A 181 -14.06 9.92 -15.06
C GLU A 181 -13.60 8.47 -15.30
N ASN A 182 -12.29 8.25 -15.52
CA ASN A 182 -11.76 6.96 -15.96
C ASN A 182 -11.17 6.18 -14.79
N LEU A 183 -11.74 5.01 -14.51
CA LEU A 183 -11.37 4.15 -13.41
C LEU A 183 -11.01 2.76 -13.90
N SER A 184 -10.10 2.07 -13.21
CA SER A 184 -9.84 0.65 -13.47
C SER A 184 -10.25 -0.20 -12.27
N LEU A 185 -10.77 -1.39 -12.54
CA LEU A 185 -11.00 -2.43 -11.56
C LEU A 185 -10.13 -3.63 -11.90
N ASP A 186 -9.29 -4.01 -10.95
CA ASP A 186 -8.44 -5.18 -11.07
C ASP A 186 -8.09 -5.75 -9.69
N GLU A 187 -7.32 -6.83 -9.70
CA GLU A 187 -6.79 -7.49 -8.53
C GLU A 187 -5.33 -7.16 -8.24
N VAL A 188 -4.98 -7.24 -6.97
CA VAL A 188 -3.59 -7.27 -6.49
C VAL A 188 -3.39 -8.44 -5.54
N ILE A 189 -2.12 -8.85 -5.39
CA ILE A 189 -1.73 -9.90 -4.45
C ILE A 189 -0.80 -9.34 -3.39
N ILE A 190 -1.21 -9.46 -2.13
CA ILE A 190 -0.36 -9.17 -0.98
C ILE A 190 0.40 -10.45 -0.63
N LYS A 191 1.72 -10.44 -0.90
CA LYS A 191 2.60 -11.62 -0.72
C LYS A 191 2.52 -12.15 0.71
N PHE A 192 2.01 -13.37 0.87
CA PHE A 192 1.86 -14.04 2.15
C PHE A 192 1.84 -15.56 1.97
N LYS A 193 2.78 -16.26 2.62
CA LYS A 193 2.90 -17.72 2.56
C LYS A 193 2.34 -18.46 3.78
N GLY A 194 1.96 -17.73 4.84
CA GLY A 194 1.45 -18.32 6.08
C GLY A 194 0.08 -18.99 5.92
N ARG A 195 -0.48 -19.46 7.04
CA ARG A 195 -1.78 -20.14 7.08
C ARG A 195 -2.91 -19.13 7.17
N VAL A 196 -3.75 -19.07 6.15
CA VAL A 196 -5.01 -18.33 6.11
C VAL A 196 -5.93 -19.00 5.09
N LEU A 197 -7.22 -19.12 5.40
CA LEU A 197 -8.20 -19.90 4.62
C LEU A 197 -8.36 -19.41 3.18
N PHE A 198 -8.20 -18.12 2.95
CA PHE A 198 -8.44 -17.47 1.66
C PHE A 198 -7.15 -17.07 0.94
N LYS A 199 -6.03 -17.70 1.29
CA LYS A 199 -4.78 -17.56 0.52
C LYS A 199 -5.00 -18.05 -0.91
N GLN A 200 -4.44 -17.34 -1.88
CA GLN A 200 -4.52 -17.67 -3.30
C GLN A 200 -3.14 -18.00 -3.86
N TYR A 201 -3.13 -18.89 -4.85
CA TYR A 201 -1.99 -19.17 -5.70
C TYR A 201 -2.27 -18.65 -7.12
N ILE A 202 -1.47 -17.68 -7.58
CA ILE A 202 -1.57 -17.11 -8.92
C ILE A 202 -0.25 -17.29 -9.66
N PRO A 203 -0.04 -18.44 -10.35
CA PRO A 203 1.25 -18.86 -10.89
C PRO A 203 1.90 -17.83 -11.83
N LYS A 204 1.10 -17.09 -12.58
CA LYS A 204 1.54 -16.14 -13.61
C LYS A 204 1.98 -14.77 -13.06
N THR A 205 1.87 -14.54 -11.75
CA THR A 205 2.28 -13.26 -11.13
C THR A 205 3.62 -13.41 -10.40
N ARG A 206 4.36 -12.30 -10.22
CA ARG A 206 5.62 -12.30 -9.45
C ARG A 206 5.40 -12.73 -7.99
N LYS A 207 4.23 -12.40 -7.43
CA LYS A 207 3.81 -12.74 -6.06
C LYS A 207 2.88 -13.96 -6.09
N GLN A 208 3.41 -15.13 -6.40
CA GLN A 208 2.59 -16.32 -6.64
C GLN A 208 1.67 -16.73 -5.47
N TRP A 209 2.06 -16.48 -4.22
CA TRP A 209 1.27 -16.83 -3.03
C TRP A 209 0.94 -15.59 -2.22
N GLY A 210 -0.35 -15.40 -1.92
CA GLY A 210 -0.76 -14.26 -1.09
C GLY A 210 -2.25 -14.13 -0.85
N ILE A 211 -2.61 -12.98 -0.28
CA ILE A 211 -4.00 -12.57 -0.07
C ILE A 211 -4.40 -11.77 -1.31
N LYS A 212 -5.42 -12.26 -2.05
CA LYS A 212 -5.99 -11.54 -3.19
C LYS A 212 -6.85 -10.39 -2.68
N MET A 213 -6.73 -9.22 -3.30
CA MET A 213 -7.54 -8.05 -3.02
C MET A 213 -7.97 -7.44 -4.36
N TYR A 214 -9.25 -7.10 -4.49
CA TYR A 214 -9.77 -6.33 -5.62
C TYR A 214 -9.69 -4.84 -5.28
N LYS A 215 -9.40 -4.00 -6.27
CA LYS A 215 -9.29 -2.54 -6.13
C LYS A 215 -10.04 -1.84 -7.26
N ILE A 216 -10.65 -0.70 -6.94
CA ILE A 216 -10.97 0.35 -7.91
C ILE A 216 -9.90 1.43 -7.75
N ALA A 217 -9.25 1.79 -8.85
CA ALA A 217 -8.21 2.82 -8.88
C ALA A 217 -8.52 3.91 -9.90
N ASP A 218 -8.23 5.15 -9.49
CA ASP A 218 -8.26 6.35 -10.32
C ASP A 218 -7.03 6.44 -11.25
N ALA A 219 -7.11 7.24 -12.30
CA ALA A 219 -6.04 7.49 -13.27
C ALA A 219 -4.65 7.81 -12.69
N THR A 220 -4.60 8.44 -11.52
CA THR A 220 -3.35 8.76 -10.80
C THR A 220 -2.71 7.55 -10.10
N GLY A 221 -3.43 6.44 -9.98
CA GLY A 221 -3.08 5.29 -9.15
C GLY A 221 -3.67 5.32 -7.74
N TYR A 222 -4.49 6.33 -7.41
CA TYR A 222 -5.19 6.43 -6.13
C TYR A 222 -6.15 5.25 -5.96
N THR A 223 -6.04 4.52 -4.85
CA THR A 223 -6.98 3.42 -4.54
C THR A 223 -8.24 4.01 -3.92
N TYR A 224 -9.35 3.95 -4.65
CA TYR A 224 -10.63 4.54 -4.23
C TYR A 224 -11.47 3.58 -3.38
N ASP A 225 -11.52 2.30 -3.75
CA ASP A 225 -12.20 1.26 -2.97
C ASP A 225 -11.45 -0.07 -3.10
N MET A 226 -11.51 -0.90 -2.07
CA MET A 226 -10.85 -2.21 -2.07
C MET A 226 -11.65 -3.27 -1.33
N ARG A 227 -11.45 -4.53 -1.71
CA ARG A 227 -12.12 -5.67 -1.10
C ARG A 227 -11.26 -6.92 -1.09
N VAL A 228 -11.21 -7.61 0.04
CA VAL A 228 -10.42 -8.85 0.17
C VAL A 228 -11.13 -10.05 -0.46
N TYR A 229 -10.34 -10.81 -1.20
CA TYR A 229 -10.46 -12.23 -1.54
C TYR A 229 -10.82 -13.14 -0.36
N LEU A 230 -12.08 -13.48 -0.05
CA LEU A 230 -12.39 -14.37 1.09
C LEU A 230 -12.70 -15.84 0.73
N GLY A 231 -12.58 -16.24 -0.54
CA GLY A 231 -12.93 -17.59 -0.98
C GLY A 231 -14.43 -17.78 -1.21
N LYS A 232 -14.94 -19.01 -1.05
CA LYS A 232 -16.38 -19.30 -1.00
C LYS A 232 -16.97 -18.70 0.28
N ASP A 233 -17.51 -17.50 0.18
CA ASP A 233 -18.11 -16.76 1.28
C ASP A 233 -19.62 -17.07 1.34
N LYS A 234 -20.06 -17.72 2.42
CA LYS A 234 -21.44 -18.20 2.58
C LYS A 234 -22.45 -17.04 2.74
N LEU A 235 -21.95 -15.86 3.14
CA LEU A 235 -22.77 -14.67 3.39
C LEU A 235 -23.41 -14.05 2.14
N LYS A 236 -23.00 -14.44 0.93
CA LYS A 236 -23.32 -13.71 -0.32
C LYS A 236 -23.81 -14.59 -1.46
N GLU A 237 -24.33 -15.78 -1.16
CA GLU A 237 -24.79 -16.74 -2.18
C GLU A 237 -25.98 -16.24 -3.01
N ASN A 238 -26.66 -15.16 -2.60
CA ASN A 238 -27.95 -14.76 -3.18
C ASN A 238 -27.93 -13.61 -4.22
N LEU A 239 -26.78 -13.02 -4.59
CA LEU A 239 -26.78 -11.73 -5.34
C LEU A 239 -26.53 -11.76 -6.86
N SER A 240 -26.07 -12.84 -7.51
CA SER A 240 -25.88 -12.81 -8.99
C SER A 240 -25.41 -14.12 -9.65
N PRO A 241 -25.65 -14.30 -10.97
CA PRO A 241 -25.13 -15.37 -11.83
C PRO A 241 -23.65 -15.80 -11.74
N SER A 242 -22.69 -15.01 -11.20
CA SER A 242 -21.30 -15.48 -10.99
C SER A 242 -20.51 -14.70 -9.93
N ALA A 243 -19.48 -15.33 -9.35
CA ALA A 243 -18.60 -14.68 -8.38
C ALA A 243 -17.86 -13.44 -8.95
N SER A 244 -17.42 -13.49 -10.21
CA SER A 244 -16.75 -12.35 -10.87
C SER A 244 -17.69 -11.17 -11.10
N TYR A 245 -18.96 -11.45 -11.44
CA TYR A 245 -19.98 -10.39 -11.52
C TYR A 245 -20.18 -9.74 -10.16
N ASN A 246 -20.38 -10.53 -9.11
CA ASN A 246 -20.71 -10.02 -7.78
C ASN A 246 -19.65 -9.08 -7.24
N VAL A 247 -18.37 -9.35 -7.52
CA VAL A 247 -17.26 -8.47 -7.14
C VAL A 247 -17.43 -7.09 -7.76
N VAL A 248 -17.52 -7.01 -9.09
CA VAL A 248 -17.62 -5.72 -9.80
C VAL A 248 -18.90 -5.00 -9.45
N TYR A 249 -20.03 -5.69 -9.53
CA TYR A 249 -21.32 -5.08 -9.27
C TYR A 249 -21.37 -4.50 -7.84
N THR A 250 -20.88 -5.23 -6.82
CA THR A 250 -20.83 -4.68 -5.45
C THR A 250 -19.88 -3.49 -5.34
N MET A 251 -18.65 -3.60 -5.87
CA MET A 251 -17.65 -2.54 -5.72
C MET A 251 -18.02 -1.26 -6.49
N ALA A 252 -18.70 -1.40 -7.63
CA ALA A 252 -19.17 -0.29 -8.45
C ALA A 252 -20.22 0.59 -7.75
N GLU A 253 -20.75 0.18 -6.59
CA GLU A 253 -21.69 0.98 -5.80
C GLU A 253 -21.12 2.34 -5.40
N CYS A 254 -19.81 2.45 -5.17
CA CYS A 254 -19.18 3.70 -4.74
C CYS A 254 -19.03 4.75 -5.86
N VAL A 255 -19.34 4.39 -7.11
CA VAL A 255 -19.18 5.22 -8.32
C VAL A 255 -20.44 5.24 -9.20
N LYS A 256 -21.58 4.79 -8.66
CA LYS A 256 -22.86 4.80 -9.37
C LYS A 256 -23.34 6.22 -9.66
N ASP A 257 -24.20 6.36 -10.67
CA ASP A 257 -24.98 7.56 -10.99
C ASP A 257 -24.15 8.80 -11.39
N LYS A 258 -22.84 8.63 -11.60
CA LYS A 258 -21.92 9.71 -12.00
C LYS A 258 -21.44 9.60 -13.45
N GLY A 259 -21.78 8.53 -14.19
CA GLY A 259 -21.32 8.33 -15.56
C GLY A 259 -19.83 7.97 -15.69
N HIS A 260 -19.19 7.46 -14.63
CA HIS A 260 -17.79 6.99 -14.70
C HIS A 260 -17.61 5.92 -15.78
N LYS A 261 -16.38 5.85 -16.32
CA LYS A 261 -15.92 4.83 -17.27
C LYS A 261 -15.06 3.82 -16.52
N LEU A 262 -15.58 2.61 -16.34
CA LEU A 262 -14.93 1.52 -15.62
C LEU A 262 -14.26 0.53 -16.57
N PHE A 263 -12.95 0.40 -16.47
CA PHE A 263 -12.13 -0.52 -17.25
C PHE A 263 -11.80 -1.78 -16.45
N MET A 264 -11.92 -2.97 -17.04
CA MET A 264 -11.67 -4.23 -16.33
C MET A 264 -11.16 -5.37 -17.25
N ASP A 265 -10.47 -6.36 -16.68
CA ASP A 265 -9.98 -7.53 -17.44
C ASP A 265 -11.08 -8.57 -17.73
N ASN A 266 -10.78 -9.48 -18.65
CA ASN A 266 -11.60 -10.61 -19.10
C ASN A 266 -12.11 -11.53 -17.99
N PHE A 267 -11.46 -11.57 -16.81
CA PHE A 267 -11.97 -12.30 -15.66
C PHE A 267 -13.33 -11.74 -15.20
N PHE A 268 -13.50 -10.43 -15.29
CA PHE A 268 -14.68 -9.71 -14.80
C PHE A 268 -15.73 -9.51 -15.90
N SER A 269 -15.32 -9.10 -17.10
CA SER A 269 -16.21 -8.70 -18.19
C SER A 269 -17.25 -9.75 -18.55
N SER A 270 -18.52 -9.34 -18.69
CA SER A 270 -19.59 -10.17 -19.25
C SER A 270 -20.73 -9.29 -19.80
N PRO A 271 -21.49 -9.75 -20.81
CA PRO A 271 -22.62 -8.99 -21.36
C PRO A 271 -23.65 -8.58 -20.30
N LYS A 272 -24.04 -9.51 -19.41
CA LYS A 272 -24.98 -9.21 -18.32
C LYS A 272 -24.44 -8.12 -17.39
N LEU A 273 -23.19 -8.24 -16.94
CA LEU A 273 -22.56 -7.21 -16.09
C LEU A 273 -22.56 -5.84 -16.75
N PHE A 274 -22.18 -5.74 -18.03
CA PHE A 274 -22.06 -4.45 -18.71
C PHE A 274 -23.43 -3.80 -18.98
N HIS A 275 -24.44 -4.62 -19.26
CA HIS A 275 -25.82 -4.19 -19.35
C HIS A 275 -26.31 -3.62 -18.01
N ASP A 276 -26.11 -4.33 -16.91
CA ASP A 276 -26.63 -3.94 -15.60
C ASP A 276 -25.87 -2.72 -15.04
N LEU A 277 -24.55 -2.65 -15.25
CA LEU A 277 -23.77 -1.44 -14.93
C LEU A 277 -24.30 -0.21 -15.67
N LEU A 278 -24.68 -0.35 -16.95
CA LEU A 278 -25.25 0.74 -17.73
C LEU A 278 -26.64 1.13 -17.22
N LYS A 279 -27.54 0.15 -17.08
CA LYS A 279 -28.96 0.39 -16.81
C LYS A 279 -29.24 0.76 -15.36
N GLU A 280 -28.65 0.01 -14.43
CA GLU A 280 -28.96 0.08 -13.00
C GLU A 280 -28.00 0.99 -12.23
N LYS A 281 -26.72 1.10 -12.65
CA LYS A 281 -25.71 1.92 -11.96
C LYS A 281 -25.28 3.18 -12.69
N LYS A 282 -25.74 3.37 -13.93
CA LYS A 282 -25.34 4.47 -14.81
C LYS A 282 -23.81 4.57 -14.97
N ILE A 283 -23.16 3.44 -15.25
CA ILE A 283 -21.72 3.32 -15.42
C ILE A 283 -21.38 2.88 -16.84
N ASN A 284 -20.50 3.64 -17.48
CA ASN A 284 -19.87 3.25 -18.74
C ASN A 284 -18.80 2.19 -18.44
N SER A 285 -18.58 1.22 -19.34
CA SER A 285 -17.70 0.07 -19.10
C SER A 285 -17.02 -0.38 -20.39
N CYS A 286 -15.75 -0.76 -20.26
CA CYS A 286 -14.94 -1.34 -21.34
C CYS A 286 -13.98 -2.39 -20.79
N GLY A 287 -13.87 -3.52 -21.47
CA GLY A 287 -12.97 -4.57 -21.03
C GLY A 287 -12.66 -5.56 -22.12
N THR A 288 -11.54 -6.27 -21.94
CA THR A 288 -11.32 -7.52 -22.67
C THR A 288 -12.35 -8.55 -22.23
N ILE A 289 -12.67 -9.51 -23.08
CA ILE A 289 -13.62 -10.58 -22.75
C ILE A 289 -13.18 -11.91 -23.35
N ARG A 290 -13.54 -13.02 -22.71
CA ARG A 290 -13.32 -14.36 -23.26
C ARG A 290 -14.42 -14.67 -24.28
N SER A 291 -14.05 -15.19 -25.44
CA SER A 291 -15.00 -15.53 -26.51
C SER A 291 -16.05 -16.57 -26.10
N ASN A 292 -15.76 -17.40 -25.09
CA ASN A 292 -16.68 -18.40 -24.56
C ASN A 292 -17.56 -17.90 -23.40
N ARG A 293 -17.56 -16.60 -23.09
CA ARG A 293 -18.39 -16.03 -22.02
C ARG A 293 -19.88 -16.15 -22.37
N LYS A 294 -20.73 -16.47 -21.38
CA LYS A 294 -22.19 -16.56 -21.57
C LYS A 294 -22.73 -15.27 -22.19
N TYR A 295 -23.64 -15.41 -23.16
CA TYR A 295 -24.27 -14.32 -23.93
C TYR A 295 -23.35 -13.51 -24.84
N PHE A 296 -22.07 -13.87 -24.99
CA PHE A 296 -21.18 -13.22 -25.95
C PHE A 296 -21.37 -13.84 -27.35
N PRO A 297 -21.29 -13.07 -28.46
CA PRO A 297 -21.54 -13.60 -29.79
C PRO A 297 -20.41 -14.54 -30.22
N LYS A 298 -20.73 -15.84 -30.29
CA LYS A 298 -19.76 -16.89 -30.65
C LYS A 298 -19.31 -16.81 -32.11
N ASP A 299 -20.15 -16.21 -32.96
CA ASP A 299 -19.94 -16.01 -34.39
C ASP A 299 -19.30 -14.64 -34.72
N LEU A 300 -18.84 -13.90 -33.71
CA LEU A 300 -18.26 -12.56 -33.91
C LEU A 300 -17.02 -12.54 -34.80
N ALA A 301 -16.15 -13.55 -34.69
CA ALA A 301 -14.91 -13.61 -35.46
C ALA A 301 -15.10 -14.51 -36.69
N PRO A 302 -15.04 -13.97 -37.92
CA PRO A 302 -15.06 -14.77 -39.14
C PRO A 302 -13.93 -15.81 -39.16
N LYS A 303 -14.14 -16.93 -39.85
CA LYS A 303 -13.13 -18.01 -39.98
C LYS A 303 -11.81 -17.55 -40.59
N LYS A 304 -11.83 -16.50 -41.42
CA LYS A 304 -10.66 -15.93 -42.11
C LYS A 304 -10.57 -14.43 -41.79
N MET A 305 -9.71 -14.06 -40.84
CA MET A 305 -9.33 -12.66 -40.56
C MET A 305 -7.82 -12.50 -40.76
N LYS A 306 -7.43 -11.47 -41.50
CA LYS A 306 -6.04 -11.01 -41.67
C LYS A 306 -5.64 -10.10 -40.51
N GLN A 307 -4.34 -9.99 -40.25
CA GLN A 307 -3.85 -9.05 -39.22
C GLN A 307 -4.25 -7.61 -39.59
N GLY A 308 -4.85 -6.90 -38.65
CA GLY A 308 -5.45 -5.58 -38.84
C GLY A 308 -6.98 -5.62 -38.90
N ASP A 309 -7.57 -6.76 -39.31
CA ASP A 309 -9.02 -6.87 -39.50
C ASP A 309 -9.79 -6.71 -38.18
N VAL A 310 -10.99 -6.15 -38.31
CA VAL A 310 -11.94 -5.94 -37.22
C VAL A 310 -13.29 -6.52 -37.61
N ALA A 311 -13.90 -7.25 -36.69
CA ALA A 311 -15.31 -7.64 -36.76
C ALA A 311 -16.02 -7.12 -35.52
N ALA A 312 -17.24 -6.61 -35.68
CA ALA A 312 -18.00 -6.04 -34.58
C ALA A 312 -19.46 -6.46 -34.69
N LYS A 313 -20.12 -6.56 -33.54
CA LYS A 313 -21.57 -6.74 -33.41
C LYS A 313 -22.11 -5.80 -32.35
N PHE A 314 -23.39 -5.43 -32.49
CA PHE A 314 -24.07 -4.51 -31.59
C PHE A 314 -25.30 -5.16 -30.95
N CYS A 315 -25.52 -4.86 -29.67
CA CYS A 315 -26.68 -5.32 -28.93
C CYS A 315 -26.99 -4.37 -27.77
N ASN A 316 -28.19 -3.78 -27.74
CA ASN A 316 -28.70 -3.00 -26.61
C ASN A 316 -27.74 -1.92 -26.06
N GLY A 317 -27.10 -1.17 -26.95
CA GLY A 317 -26.13 -0.13 -26.56
C GLY A 317 -24.73 -0.65 -26.26
N MET A 318 -24.49 -1.96 -26.42
CA MET A 318 -23.19 -2.59 -26.26
C MET A 318 -22.59 -2.99 -27.61
N THR A 319 -21.28 -2.82 -27.70
CA THR A 319 -20.45 -3.24 -28.83
C THR A 319 -19.57 -4.39 -28.38
N ALA A 320 -19.66 -5.51 -29.10
CA ALA A 320 -18.69 -6.59 -29.06
C ALA A 320 -17.75 -6.44 -30.26
N LEU A 321 -16.44 -6.48 -30.03
CA LEU A 321 -15.44 -6.30 -31.09
C LEU A 321 -14.40 -7.41 -31.02
N CYS A 322 -14.03 -7.97 -32.18
CA CYS A 322 -12.87 -8.81 -32.37
C CYS A 322 -11.88 -8.09 -33.28
N TRP A 323 -10.66 -7.87 -32.79
CA TRP A 323 -9.55 -7.34 -33.57
C TRP A 323 -8.48 -8.41 -33.76
N LYS A 324 -8.04 -8.61 -35.00
CA LYS A 324 -6.95 -9.52 -35.32
C LYS A 324 -5.62 -8.77 -35.25
N ASP A 325 -4.94 -8.85 -34.10
CA ASP A 325 -3.50 -8.57 -34.05
C ASP A 325 -2.73 -9.86 -34.40
N LYS A 326 -1.65 -10.22 -33.69
CA LYS A 326 -1.05 -11.56 -33.77
C LYS A 326 -2.03 -12.67 -33.36
N ARG A 327 -2.98 -12.34 -32.49
CA ARG A 327 -4.06 -13.21 -32.02
C ARG A 327 -5.36 -12.40 -31.98
N HIS A 328 -6.50 -13.08 -31.89
CA HIS A 328 -7.78 -12.42 -31.69
C HIS A 328 -7.79 -11.73 -30.32
N VAL A 329 -8.13 -10.44 -30.33
CA VAL A 329 -8.41 -9.63 -29.14
C VAL A 329 -9.90 -9.36 -29.14
N TYR A 330 -10.60 -9.88 -28.13
CA TYR A 330 -12.03 -9.69 -27.95
C TYR A 330 -12.29 -8.60 -26.91
N MET A 331 -13.12 -7.63 -27.27
CA MET A 331 -13.51 -6.50 -26.45
C MET A 331 -15.03 -6.48 -26.28
N LEU A 332 -15.48 -6.01 -25.12
CA LEU A 332 -16.86 -5.66 -24.84
C LEU A 332 -16.88 -4.24 -24.29
N THR A 333 -17.86 -3.44 -24.70
CA THR A 333 -18.01 -2.06 -24.22
C THR A 333 -19.46 -1.60 -24.36
N ASN A 334 -19.93 -0.76 -23.43
CA ASN A 334 -21.25 -0.12 -23.51
C ASN A 334 -21.16 1.38 -23.86
N MET A 335 -19.94 1.89 -24.12
CA MET A 335 -19.66 3.33 -24.33
C MET A 335 -19.01 3.66 -25.68
N HIS A 336 -18.87 2.68 -26.58
CA HIS A 336 -18.25 2.91 -27.89
C HIS A 336 -19.16 2.44 -28.99
N SER A 337 -19.18 3.21 -30.09
CA SER A 337 -19.82 2.79 -31.33
C SER A 337 -19.04 1.61 -31.93
N PRO A 338 -19.71 0.68 -32.62
CA PRO A 338 -19.05 -0.40 -33.35
C PRO A 338 -18.34 0.06 -34.63
N LYS A 339 -18.47 1.34 -35.02
CA LYS A 339 -17.75 1.91 -36.17
C LYS A 339 -16.24 1.74 -35.99
N ASN A 340 -15.58 1.36 -37.07
CA ASN A 340 -14.14 1.14 -37.17
C ASN A 340 -13.34 2.46 -37.05
N GLU A 341 -13.37 3.09 -35.87
CA GLU A 341 -12.48 4.19 -35.52
C GLU A 341 -11.10 3.60 -35.18
N PHE A 342 -10.07 3.94 -35.95
CA PHE A 342 -8.69 3.53 -35.70
C PHE A 342 -7.86 4.69 -35.16
N VAL A 343 -6.87 4.36 -34.33
CA VAL A 343 -5.88 5.30 -33.80
C VAL A 343 -4.49 4.79 -34.15
N VAL A 344 -3.62 5.71 -34.59
CA VAL A 344 -2.20 5.43 -34.79
C VAL A 344 -1.46 5.74 -33.49
N GLU A 345 -0.89 4.72 -32.86
CA GLU A 345 0.01 4.89 -31.73
C GLU A 345 1.47 4.79 -32.18
N GLU A 346 2.29 5.75 -31.77
CA GLU A 346 3.75 5.61 -31.83
C GLU A 346 4.27 4.90 -30.59
N ARG A 347 4.97 3.78 -30.78
CA ARG A 347 5.69 3.08 -29.70
C ARG A 347 7.19 3.20 -29.91
N LYS A 348 7.90 3.63 -28.87
CA LYS A 348 9.36 3.52 -28.77
C LYS A 348 9.68 2.14 -28.21
N ARG A 349 10.34 1.28 -29.00
CA ARG A 349 10.79 -0.03 -28.53
C ARG A 349 12.31 -0.09 -28.60
N CYS A 350 12.98 -0.18 -27.45
CA CYS A 350 14.39 -0.55 -27.41
C CYS A 350 14.50 -2.03 -27.78
N LYS A 351 15.18 -2.36 -28.88
CA LYS A 351 15.64 -3.73 -29.10
C LYS A 351 16.90 -3.91 -28.25
N LYS A 352 16.86 -4.78 -27.24
CA LYS A 352 18.09 -5.47 -26.80
C LYS A 352 18.34 -6.57 -27.83
N LYS A 353 19.29 -6.37 -28.74
CA LYS A 353 19.91 -7.50 -29.44
C LYS A 353 20.94 -8.09 -28.46
N PHE A 354 20.83 -9.39 -28.20
CA PHE A 354 21.93 -10.17 -27.63
C PHE A 354 22.59 -10.86 -28.82
N GLU A 355 23.50 -10.16 -29.48
CA GLU A 355 24.57 -10.75 -30.28
C GLU A 355 25.84 -10.13 -29.72
N ASP A 356 26.86 -10.97 -29.54
CA ASP A 356 28.05 -10.71 -28.74
C ASP A 356 28.70 -9.36 -29.08
N GLU A 357 28.97 -8.60 -28.02
CA GLU A 357 29.75 -7.36 -27.96
C GLU A 357 29.22 -6.14 -28.77
N VAL A 358 28.95 -5.06 -28.01
CA VAL A 358 28.44 -3.72 -28.40
C VAL A 358 26.90 -3.60 -28.46
N VAL A 359 26.33 -3.09 -27.36
CA VAL A 359 24.91 -2.70 -27.26
C VAL A 359 24.70 -1.36 -27.96
N GLU A 360 24.44 -1.37 -29.26
CA GLU A 360 23.94 -0.19 -29.97
C GLU A 360 22.42 -0.09 -29.78
N CYS A 361 21.99 0.88 -28.97
CA CYS A 361 20.59 1.06 -28.59
C CYS A 361 19.83 1.84 -29.67
N GLY A 362 19.56 1.21 -30.82
CA GLY A 362 18.74 1.81 -31.87
C GLY A 362 17.26 1.93 -31.46
N ILE A 363 16.77 3.15 -31.23
CA ILE A 363 15.34 3.42 -31.00
C ILE A 363 14.61 3.35 -32.35
N LYS A 364 13.94 2.23 -32.64
CA LYS A 364 13.02 2.16 -33.79
C LYS A 364 11.65 2.69 -33.37
N LYS A 365 11.18 3.76 -34.01
CA LYS A 365 9.77 4.20 -33.93
C LYS A 365 8.92 3.16 -34.65
N LEU A 366 8.01 2.52 -33.92
CA LEU A 366 7.03 1.60 -34.49
C LEU A 366 5.66 2.29 -34.42
N THR A 367 5.08 2.61 -35.57
CA THR A 367 3.68 3.03 -35.66
C THR A 367 2.80 1.77 -35.65
N THR A 368 1.73 1.76 -34.87
CA THR A 368 0.76 0.67 -34.84
C THR A 368 -0.64 1.24 -34.90
N THR A 369 -1.36 0.89 -35.96
CA THR A 369 -2.78 1.21 -36.12
C THR A 369 -3.60 0.17 -35.38
N LYS A 370 -4.48 0.61 -34.47
CA LYS A 370 -5.38 -0.28 -33.73
C LYS A 370 -6.76 0.36 -33.54
N PRO A 371 -7.81 -0.42 -33.26
CA PRO A 371 -9.13 0.13 -32.97
C PRO A 371 -9.10 1.02 -31.73
N LYS A 372 -9.85 2.12 -31.76
CA LYS A 372 -9.97 3.08 -30.67
C LYS A 372 -10.40 2.43 -29.36
N ILE A 373 -11.34 1.49 -29.40
CA ILE A 373 -11.77 0.70 -28.23
C ILE A 373 -10.58 0.02 -27.54
N VAL A 374 -9.65 -0.51 -28.32
CA VAL A 374 -8.42 -1.17 -27.81
C VAL A 374 -7.41 -0.14 -27.31
N ALA A 375 -7.29 1.02 -27.98
CA ALA A 375 -6.43 2.11 -27.52
C ALA A 375 -6.89 2.67 -26.17
N ASP A 376 -8.18 2.97 -26.03
CA ASP A 376 -8.78 3.49 -24.79
C ASP A 376 -8.64 2.47 -23.65
N TYR A 377 -8.92 1.18 -23.92
CA TYR A 377 -8.69 0.13 -22.92
C TYR A 377 -7.23 0.09 -22.43
N ASN A 378 -6.25 0.07 -23.35
CA ASN A 378 -4.83 0.02 -22.98
C ASN A 378 -4.37 1.24 -22.20
N LYS A 379 -4.96 2.42 -22.47
CA LYS A 379 -4.66 3.66 -21.77
C LYS A 379 -5.14 3.66 -20.32
N HIS A 380 -6.28 3.04 -20.05
CA HIS A 380 -7.00 3.20 -18.78
C HIS A 380 -6.98 1.97 -17.86
N MET A 381 -6.76 0.76 -18.37
CA MET A 381 -6.79 -0.46 -17.55
C MET A 381 -5.68 -0.52 -16.48
N GLY A 382 -4.53 0.12 -16.73
CA GLY A 382 -3.32 -0.04 -15.91
C GLY A 382 -3.26 0.75 -14.59
N TYR A 383 -4.36 1.35 -14.11
CA TYR A 383 -4.29 2.24 -12.94
C TYR A 383 -4.12 1.49 -11.62
N VAL A 384 -4.71 0.31 -11.47
CA VAL A 384 -4.45 -0.57 -10.30
C VAL A 384 -2.99 -0.98 -10.25
N ASP A 385 -2.40 -1.38 -11.39
CA ASP A 385 -0.98 -1.76 -11.48
C ASP A 385 -0.04 -0.59 -11.19
N LEU A 386 -0.40 0.63 -11.65
CA LEU A 386 0.32 1.85 -11.33
C LEU A 386 0.37 2.07 -9.82
N GLY A 387 -0.77 1.99 -9.15
CA GLY A 387 -0.89 2.12 -7.70
C GLY A 387 -0.12 1.05 -6.92
N ASP A 388 -0.26 -0.25 -7.29
CA ASP A 388 0.47 -1.34 -6.62
C ASP A 388 1.98 -1.17 -6.76
N ARG A 389 2.46 -0.82 -7.96
CA ARG A 389 3.87 -0.57 -8.21
C ARG A 389 4.40 0.58 -7.34
N MET A 390 3.71 1.72 -7.31
CA MET A 390 4.12 2.86 -6.51
C MET A 390 4.15 2.53 -5.01
N ALA A 391 3.08 1.93 -4.48
CA ALA A 391 2.97 1.55 -3.07
C ALA A 391 4.06 0.53 -2.68
N SER A 392 4.41 -0.39 -3.58
CA SER A 392 5.40 -1.44 -3.33
C SER A 392 6.86 -0.95 -3.24
N THR A 393 7.14 0.30 -3.62
CA THR A 393 8.51 0.84 -3.70
C THR A 393 9.19 0.93 -2.34
N TYR A 394 8.42 1.22 -1.28
CA TYR A 394 8.93 1.46 0.08
C TYR A 394 8.18 0.61 1.11
N THR A 395 7.72 -0.58 0.71
CA THR A 395 6.94 -1.47 1.58
C THR A 395 7.81 -2.04 2.69
N PHE A 396 7.26 -2.08 3.91
CA PHE A 396 7.84 -2.85 5.00
C PHE A 396 7.73 -4.37 4.73
N THR A 397 8.82 -4.98 4.24
CA THR A 397 8.86 -6.36 3.73
C THR A 397 9.30 -7.39 4.78
N ARG A 398 8.76 -7.38 6.00
CA ARG A 398 9.12 -8.41 6.99
C ARG A 398 8.31 -9.70 6.89
N ARG A 399 8.98 -10.82 7.19
CA ARG A 399 8.35 -12.14 7.36
C ARG A 399 7.51 -12.11 8.63
N THR A 400 6.22 -12.43 8.51
CA THR A 400 5.30 -12.58 9.63
C THR A 400 4.44 -13.81 9.43
N ILE A 401 4.09 -14.48 10.52
CA ILE A 401 3.12 -15.60 10.51
C ILE A 401 1.66 -15.11 10.60
N LYS A 402 1.43 -13.87 11.06
CA LYS A 402 0.09 -13.30 11.25
C LYS A 402 -0.34 -12.56 9.97
N TRP A 403 -1.35 -13.09 9.28
CA TRP A 403 -1.86 -12.51 8.03
C TRP A 403 -2.45 -11.11 8.22
N THR A 404 -3.06 -10.83 9.38
CA THR A 404 -3.66 -9.52 9.71
C THR A 404 -2.62 -8.41 9.69
N LYS A 405 -1.45 -8.63 10.31
CA LYS A 405 -0.34 -7.67 10.28
C LYS A 405 0.14 -7.42 8.85
N LYS A 406 0.21 -8.48 8.03
CA LYS A 406 0.64 -8.34 6.64
C LYS A 406 -0.33 -7.49 5.82
N LEU A 407 -1.63 -7.67 6.05
CA LEU A 407 -2.67 -6.86 5.42
C LEU A 407 -2.63 -5.42 5.96
N PHE A 408 -2.52 -5.20 7.27
CA PHE A 408 -2.42 -3.88 7.89
C PHE A 408 -1.28 -3.04 7.31
N PHE A 409 -0.05 -3.58 7.25
CA PHE A 409 1.06 -2.83 6.66
C PHE A 409 0.86 -2.51 5.17
N SER A 410 0.17 -3.38 4.43
CA SER A 410 -0.22 -3.07 3.06
C SER A 410 -1.27 -1.96 2.98
N LEU A 411 -2.18 -1.84 3.96
CA LEU A 411 -3.14 -0.74 4.05
C LEU A 411 -2.43 0.58 4.34
N ILE A 412 -1.40 0.57 5.20
CA ILE A 412 -0.56 1.73 5.48
C ILE A 412 0.17 2.21 4.22
N ASP A 413 0.76 1.30 3.44
CA ASP A 413 1.43 1.67 2.18
C ASP A 413 0.44 2.32 1.19
N ILE A 414 -0.79 1.81 1.10
CA ILE A 414 -1.84 2.40 0.26
C ILE A 414 -2.24 3.78 0.81
N ALA A 415 -2.44 3.94 2.12
CA ALA A 415 -2.79 5.21 2.73
C ALA A 415 -1.69 6.27 2.50
N VAL A 416 -0.41 5.91 2.65
CA VAL A 416 0.71 6.81 2.37
C VAL A 416 0.75 7.22 0.90
N LEU A 417 0.52 6.28 -0.03
CA LEU A 417 0.45 6.58 -1.45
C LEU A 417 -0.73 7.51 -1.78
N ASN A 418 -1.92 7.21 -1.27
CA ASN A 418 -3.11 8.04 -1.47
C ASN A 418 -2.88 9.45 -0.90
N ALA A 419 -2.28 9.59 0.29
CA ALA A 419 -1.92 10.88 0.87
C ALA A 419 -0.93 11.67 0.00
N PHE A 420 0.08 10.99 -0.54
CA PHE A 420 1.02 11.59 -1.49
C PHE A 420 0.33 12.10 -2.76
N LEU A 421 -0.59 11.31 -3.33
CA LEU A 421 -1.32 11.71 -4.54
C LEU A 421 -2.22 12.93 -4.27
N MET A 422 -2.88 12.98 -3.12
CA MET A 422 -3.65 14.14 -2.67
C MET A 422 -2.74 15.38 -2.49
N PHE A 423 -1.63 15.25 -1.78
CA PHE A 423 -0.67 16.32 -1.57
C PHE A 423 -0.10 16.85 -2.89
N LYS A 424 0.27 15.96 -3.81
CA LYS A 424 0.79 16.31 -5.12
C LYS A 424 -0.24 17.06 -5.97
N SER A 425 -1.51 16.66 -5.89
CA SER A 425 -2.59 17.38 -6.60
C SER A 425 -2.83 18.80 -6.08
N ASN A 426 -2.44 19.08 -4.83
CA ASN A 426 -2.53 20.41 -4.23
C ASN A 426 -1.32 21.31 -4.53
N GLN A 427 -0.19 20.74 -4.96
CA GLN A 427 1.01 21.52 -5.23
C GLN A 427 1.05 22.00 -6.69
N THR A 428 1.19 23.31 -6.89
CA THR A 428 1.11 23.92 -8.23
C THR A 428 2.41 23.83 -9.04
N LYS A 429 3.58 23.58 -8.43
CA LYS A 429 4.88 23.75 -9.14
C LYS A 429 6.05 22.83 -8.77
N SER A 430 5.92 21.86 -7.85
CA SER A 430 7.08 21.03 -7.46
C SER A 430 6.98 19.59 -7.99
N ASN A 431 8.10 19.08 -8.54
CA ASN A 431 8.29 17.66 -8.85
C ASN A 431 8.55 16.87 -7.57
N PHE A 432 7.64 16.95 -6.60
CA PHE A 432 7.77 16.28 -5.32
C PHE A 432 7.67 14.76 -5.50
N SER A 433 8.70 14.05 -5.05
CA SER A 433 8.78 12.60 -5.17
C SER A 433 8.06 11.90 -4.01
N LEU A 434 7.63 10.66 -4.23
CA LEU A 434 7.09 9.82 -3.16
C LEU A 434 8.13 9.58 -2.04
N LYS A 435 9.43 9.61 -2.38
CA LYS A 435 10.52 9.48 -1.40
C LYS A 435 10.52 10.66 -0.44
N GLU A 436 10.52 11.88 -0.97
CA GLU A 436 10.53 13.11 -0.17
C GLU A 436 9.28 13.19 0.69
N PHE A 437 8.11 12.87 0.14
CA PHE A 437 6.86 12.83 0.90
C PHE A 437 6.95 11.90 2.10
N ARG A 438 7.47 10.69 1.91
CA ARG A 438 7.60 9.71 3.00
C ARG A 438 8.62 10.16 4.04
N MET A 439 9.78 10.68 3.62
CA MET A 439 10.81 11.17 4.55
C MET A 439 10.29 12.33 5.41
N ASN A 440 9.56 13.27 4.80
CA ASN A 440 8.96 14.38 5.52
C ASN A 440 7.82 13.91 6.44
N LEU A 441 6.97 12.99 5.98
CA LEU A 441 5.94 12.37 6.81
C LEU A 441 6.56 11.70 8.05
N ILE A 442 7.63 10.92 7.89
CA ILE A 442 8.36 10.28 9.00
C ILE A 442 8.92 11.35 9.96
N GLY A 443 9.52 12.41 9.42
CA GLY A 443 10.03 13.54 10.22
C GLY A 443 8.93 14.22 11.03
N ASN A 444 7.77 14.49 10.41
CA ASN A 444 6.62 15.13 11.04
C ASN A 444 6.01 14.25 12.13
N ILE A 445 5.87 12.94 11.88
CA ILE A 445 5.43 11.96 12.89
C ILE A 445 6.37 12.00 14.10
N ASN A 446 7.68 11.85 13.87
CA ASN A 446 8.68 11.80 14.94
C ASN A 446 8.78 13.12 15.72
N SER A 447 8.58 14.26 15.05
CA SER A 447 8.63 15.58 15.69
C SER A 447 7.41 15.84 16.56
N LYS A 448 6.22 15.39 16.15
CA LYS A 448 4.99 15.53 16.94
C LYS A 448 4.98 14.70 18.22
N VAL A 449 5.64 13.54 18.21
CA VAL A 449 5.72 12.61 19.34
C VAL A 449 7.01 12.73 20.15
N ALA A 450 7.89 13.68 19.79
CA ALA A 450 9.09 13.95 20.54
C ALA A 450 8.70 14.59 21.88
N GLU A 451 8.82 13.82 22.97
CA GLU A 451 8.88 14.42 24.30
C GLU A 451 10.21 15.18 24.46
N PRO A 452 10.26 16.25 25.27
CA PRO A 452 11.52 16.82 25.71
C PRO A 452 12.25 15.79 26.57
N SER A 453 13.02 14.92 25.93
CA SER A 453 13.75 13.86 26.61
C SER A 453 14.82 14.47 27.51
N VAL A 454 14.67 14.32 28.83
CA VAL A 454 15.66 14.66 29.87
C VAL A 454 16.80 13.61 29.94
N THR A 455 16.87 12.68 29.00
CA THR A 455 18.00 11.75 28.90
C THR A 455 19.25 12.50 28.42
N PRO A 456 20.42 12.26 29.05
CA PRO A 456 21.65 12.95 28.68
C PRO A 456 21.93 12.69 27.20
N LYS A 457 21.97 13.76 26.40
CA LYS A 457 22.45 13.70 25.02
C LYS A 457 23.83 13.03 25.03
N LEU A 458 23.91 11.78 24.58
CA LEU A 458 25.11 11.30 23.91
C LEU A 458 25.19 12.12 22.62
N LYS A 459 25.92 13.23 22.70
CA LYS A 459 26.28 14.01 21.53
C LYS A 459 27.05 13.08 20.60
N SER A 460 26.70 13.14 19.32
CA SER A 460 27.38 12.46 18.24
C SER A 460 28.89 12.72 18.33
N ASN A 461 29.68 11.67 18.05
CA ASN A 461 31.09 11.75 17.73
C ASN A 461 31.23 12.59 16.45
N ASP A 462 31.20 13.92 16.60
CA ASP A 462 31.68 14.81 15.57
C ASP A 462 33.18 14.95 15.78
N ASP A 463 33.91 14.18 15.00
CA ASP A 463 35.37 13.99 15.01
C ASP A 463 36.08 15.21 14.40
N THR A 464 35.69 16.42 14.82
CA THR A 464 36.43 17.63 14.50
C THR A 464 37.42 17.90 15.63
N LYS A 465 38.68 17.61 15.32
CA LYS A 465 39.88 17.99 16.06
C LYS A 465 39.65 19.30 16.84
N PHE A 466 39.90 19.25 18.15
CA PHE A 466 39.98 20.35 19.14
C PHE A 466 38.68 20.83 19.81
N SER A 467 38.33 20.21 20.96
CA SER A 467 38.20 20.89 22.28
C SER A 467 37.72 19.93 23.39
N HIS A 468 38.53 18.92 23.73
CA HIS A 468 38.31 18.13 24.95
C HIS A 468 38.79 18.91 26.18
N TRP A 469 37.91 19.76 26.72
CA TRP A 469 38.25 20.60 27.87
C TRP A 469 37.69 20.04 29.18
N PRO A 470 38.49 19.97 30.26
CA PRO A 470 37.98 19.65 31.58
C PRO A 470 37.12 20.81 32.09
N ILE A 471 35.91 20.49 32.53
CA ILE A 471 35.02 21.43 33.23
C ILE A 471 34.58 20.81 34.55
N ASP A 472 34.44 21.63 35.58
CA ASP A 472 33.92 21.20 36.87
C ASP A 472 32.38 21.21 36.85
N GLU A 473 31.79 20.06 37.13
CA GLU A 473 30.37 19.89 37.36
C GLU A 473 30.11 19.76 38.86
N LYS A 474 29.13 20.52 39.40
CA LYS A 474 28.76 20.50 40.83
C LYS A 474 28.43 19.09 41.37
N LYS A 475 28.10 18.13 40.50
CA LYS A 475 27.75 16.74 40.85
C LYS A 475 28.94 15.80 40.61
N ARG A 476 29.33 15.06 41.64
CA ARG A 476 30.35 14.00 41.53
C ARG A 476 29.83 12.79 40.75
N ARG A 477 30.49 12.43 39.65
CA ARG A 477 30.19 11.24 38.82
C ARG A 477 31.34 10.24 38.92
N ARG A 478 31.08 8.96 38.63
CA ARG A 478 32.13 7.91 38.64
C ARG A 478 33.08 8.12 37.46
N CYS A 479 34.37 8.08 37.71
CA CYS A 479 35.39 8.21 36.67
C CYS A 479 35.35 7.00 35.73
N ALA A 480 35.19 7.24 34.43
CA ALA A 480 35.10 6.17 33.43
C ALA A 480 36.42 5.40 33.27
N CYS A 481 37.56 6.08 33.32
CA CYS A 481 38.87 5.44 33.22
C CYS A 481 39.17 4.57 34.46
N CYS A 482 38.92 5.09 35.67
CA CYS A 482 39.07 4.30 36.89
C CYS A 482 38.14 3.07 36.91
N ALA A 483 36.91 3.22 36.41
CA ALA A 483 35.97 2.11 36.33
C ALA A 483 36.45 0.98 35.42
N LYS A 484 37.15 1.29 34.30
CA LYS A 484 37.79 0.29 33.45
C LYS A 484 38.97 -0.44 34.13
N LYS A 485 39.56 0.17 35.16
CA LYS A 485 40.64 -0.39 35.98
C LYS A 485 40.12 -1.01 37.28
N ASP A 486 38.82 -1.30 37.37
CA ASP A 486 38.12 -1.79 38.57
C ASP A 486 38.32 -0.92 39.84
N LYS A 487 38.64 0.36 39.67
CA LYS A 487 38.81 1.33 40.76
C LYS A 487 37.55 2.18 40.90
N GLN A 488 37.00 2.24 42.11
CA GLN A 488 35.89 3.15 42.42
C GLN A 488 36.41 4.53 42.82
N LYS A 489 36.35 5.46 41.87
CA LYS A 489 36.68 6.87 42.11
C LYS A 489 35.62 7.79 41.52
N ARG A 490 35.28 8.86 42.24
CA ARG A 490 34.33 9.88 41.79
C ARG A 490 35.03 11.23 41.64
N THR A 491 34.62 11.99 40.63
CA THR A 491 35.20 13.28 40.25
C THR A 491 34.08 14.25 39.87
N THR A 492 34.29 15.55 40.12
CA THR A 492 33.45 16.64 39.58
C THR A 492 33.87 17.01 38.17
N ILE A 493 35.09 16.65 37.76
CA ILE A 493 35.61 17.00 36.44
C ILE A 493 35.01 16.10 35.36
N ILE A 494 34.44 16.73 34.34
CA ILE A 494 33.95 16.07 33.13
C ILE A 494 34.65 16.65 31.89
N CYS A 495 34.79 15.85 30.85
CA CYS A 495 35.13 16.37 29.53
C CYS A 495 33.90 17.01 28.90
N LYS A 496 33.98 18.30 28.54
CA LYS A 496 32.86 19.04 27.93
C LYS A 496 32.38 18.43 26.62
N ALA A 497 33.30 17.89 25.83
CA ALA A 497 33.00 17.26 24.54
C ALA A 497 32.38 15.88 24.71
N CYS A 498 33.02 14.99 25.49
CA CYS A 498 32.58 13.61 25.66
C CYS A 498 31.45 13.44 26.68
N ASN A 499 31.23 14.43 27.55
CA ASN A 499 30.34 14.35 28.72
C ASN A 499 30.64 13.14 29.64
N VAL A 500 31.93 12.81 29.77
CA VAL A 500 32.43 11.70 30.60
C VAL A 500 33.20 12.27 31.78
N ALA A 501 32.94 11.73 32.98
CA ALA A 501 33.64 12.10 34.19
C ALA A 501 35.02 11.44 34.24
N LEU A 502 36.07 12.24 34.42
CA LEU A 502 37.47 11.81 34.34
C LEU A 502 38.29 12.50 35.42
N CYS A 503 39.10 11.73 36.13
CA CYS A 503 40.01 12.26 37.14
C CYS A 503 41.18 13.01 36.49
N ILE A 504 41.51 14.21 36.95
CA ILE A 504 42.73 14.92 36.54
C ILE A 504 43.95 14.35 37.27
N ASP A 505 43.81 14.11 38.58
CA ASP A 505 44.89 13.71 39.48
C ASP A 505 45.53 12.33 39.18
N GLN A 506 44.83 11.47 38.43
CA GLN A 506 45.31 10.14 38.02
C GLN A 506 45.53 10.02 36.51
N ASN A 507 45.71 11.16 35.85
CA ASN A 507 45.88 11.28 34.40
C ASN A 507 44.79 10.59 33.55
N CYS A 508 43.63 10.33 34.15
CA CYS A 508 42.51 9.64 33.50
C CYS A 508 41.92 10.48 32.37
N PHE A 509 42.03 11.81 32.46
CA PHE A 509 41.58 12.72 31.40
C PHE A 509 42.43 12.55 30.14
N GLU A 510 43.76 12.55 30.26
CA GLU A 510 44.63 12.32 29.11
C GLU A 510 44.45 10.91 28.54
N GLU A 511 44.54 9.89 29.39
CA GLU A 511 44.45 8.47 29.00
C GLU A 511 43.15 8.14 28.26
N TYR A 512 42.03 8.74 28.69
CA TYR A 512 40.74 8.56 28.02
C TYR A 512 40.75 9.11 26.59
N HIS A 513 41.38 10.26 26.36
CA HIS A 513 41.38 10.91 25.04
C HIS A 513 42.53 10.46 24.13
N THR A 514 43.63 9.92 24.68
CA THR A 514 44.78 9.46 23.90
C THR A 514 44.74 7.97 23.58
N ILE A 515 44.27 7.15 24.53
CA ILE A 515 44.25 5.69 24.42
C ILE A 515 42.84 5.20 24.13
N TYR A 516 41.88 5.49 25.02
CA TYR A 516 40.56 4.84 24.94
C TYR A 516 39.63 5.43 23.88
N LEU A 517 39.78 6.70 23.49
CA LEU A 517 38.98 7.32 22.44
C LEU A 517 39.41 6.93 21.03
N LYS A 518 40.67 6.52 20.84
CA LYS A 518 41.20 6.08 19.53
C LYS A 518 40.98 4.60 19.24
N MET A 519 40.54 3.83 20.25
CA MET A 519 40.22 2.40 20.14
C MET A 519 38.72 2.14 19.96
N ILE A 520 37.91 3.20 20.00
CA ILE A 520 36.49 3.23 19.65
C ILE A 520 36.42 3.91 18.29
#